data_AF-A0A8B2NCW3-F1
#
_entry.id   AF-A0A8B2NCW3-F1
#
_cell.length_a   1.000
_cell.length_b   1.000
_cell.length_c   1.000
_cell.angle_alpha   90.00
_cell.angle_beta   90.00
_cell.angle_gamma   90.00
#
_symmetry.space_group_name_H-M   'P 1'
#
loop_
_entity.id
_entity.type
_entity.pdbx_description
1 polymer ?
#
loop_
_entity_poly.entity_id
_entity_poly.type
_entity_poly.pdbx_seq_one_letter_code
_entity_poly.pdbx_strand_id
1 'polypeptide(L)' 'MLTDIYDKEPTLQLFLPVATKREITLRAAESGETIRVIVLRALDAYGIHVPKEALVDRRKSP' A
#
# COMPACT_ATOMS: atom_id res chain seq x y z
N MET A 1 13.43 19.65 -10.76
CA MET A 1 13.68 18.39 -10.05
C MET A 1 12.36 17.79 -9.59
N LEU A 2 11.55 17.28 -10.52
CA LEU A 2 10.30 16.54 -10.25
C LEU A 2 10.32 15.15 -10.90
N THR A 3 11.45 14.76 -11.48
CA THR A 3 11.65 13.49 -12.20
C THR A 3 11.94 12.33 -11.25
N ASP A 4 12.39 12.59 -10.01
CA ASP A 4 12.73 11.53 -9.04
C ASP A 4 11.51 10.87 -8.37
N ILE A 5 10.32 11.48 -8.44
CA ILE A 5 9.08 10.92 -7.84
C ILE A 5 8.45 9.79 -8.66
N TYR A 6 8.86 9.61 -9.93
CA TYR A 6 8.28 8.60 -10.83
C TYR A 6 9.23 7.43 -11.16
N ASP A 7 10.55 7.58 -10.98
CA ASP A 7 11.47 6.58 -11.49
C ASP A 7 11.69 5.37 -10.56
N LYS A 8 11.39 5.45 -9.25
CA LYS A 8 11.36 4.28 -8.34
C LYS A 8 10.37 4.50 -7.19
N GLU A 9 9.35 3.65 -7.06
CA GLU A 9 8.58 3.56 -5.80
C GLU A 9 9.52 3.05 -4.70
N PRO A 10 9.93 3.89 -3.73
CA PRO A 10 10.87 3.46 -2.70
C PRO A 10 10.20 2.45 -1.76
N THR A 11 10.95 1.43 -1.33
CA THR A 11 10.46 0.44 -0.37
C THR A 11 10.65 0.94 1.07
N LEU A 12 9.62 0.79 1.90
CA LEU A 12 9.71 0.98 3.35
C LEU A 12 9.77 -0.41 4.03
N GLN A 13 10.92 -0.77 4.61
CA GLN A 13 11.08 -2.01 5.37
C GLN A 13 10.87 -1.72 6.86
N LEU A 14 9.96 -2.46 7.50
CA LEU A 14 9.64 -2.31 8.91
C LEU A 14 9.28 -3.66 9.53
N PHE A 15 9.54 -3.81 10.83
CA PHE A 15 9.13 -5.00 11.58
C PHE A 15 7.70 -4.84 12.10
N LEU A 16 6.89 -5.89 11.94
CA LEU A 16 5.52 -5.95 12.42
C LEU A 16 5.35 -7.08 13.42
N PRO A 17 4.45 -6.95 14.41
CA PRO A 17 3.95 -8.09 15.14
C PRO A 17 3.37 -9.15 14.18
N VAL A 18 3.59 -10.43 14.50
CA VAL A 18 3.13 -11.56 13.67
C VAL A 18 1.62 -11.51 13.44
N ALA A 19 0.85 -11.16 14.48
CA ALA A 19 -0.61 -11.03 14.40
C ALA A 19 -1.03 -9.94 13.38
N THR A 20 -0.38 -8.78 13.41
CA THR A 20 -0.65 -7.67 12.48
C THR A 20 -0.36 -8.07 11.04
N LYS A 21 0.78 -8.73 10.78
CA LYS A 21 1.10 -9.22 9.42
C LYS A 21 0.08 -10.23 8.92
N ARG A 22 -0.38 -11.14 9.80
CA ARG A 22 -1.40 -12.14 9.47
C ARG A 22 -2.73 -11.48 9.12
N GLU A 23 -3.16 -10.50 9.91
CA GLU A 23 -4.41 -9.77 9.67
C GLU A 23 -4.38 -9.02 8.33
N ILE A 24 -3.28 -8.32 8.02
CA ILE A 24 -3.10 -7.63 6.74
C ILE A 24 -3.21 -8.61 5.57
N THR A 25 -2.59 -9.80 5.71
CA THR A 25 -2.63 -10.85 4.68
C THR A 25 -4.05 -11.38 4.49
N LEU A 26 -4.78 -11.62 5.58
CA LEU A 26 -6.16 -12.10 5.54
C LEU A 26 -7.07 -11.09 4.85
N ARG A 27 -7.00 -9.82 5.24
CA ARG A 27 -7.80 -8.74 4.64
C ARG A 27 -7.53 -8.61 3.13
N ALA A 28 -6.28 -8.74 2.70
CA ALA A 28 -5.92 -8.72 1.27
C ALA A 28 -6.56 -9.87 0.49
N ALA A 29 -6.60 -11.06 1.09
CA ALA A 29 -7.26 -12.22 0.50
C ALA A 29 -8.78 -12.04 0.42
N GLU A 30 -9.40 -11.52 1.48
CA GLU A 30 -10.85 -11.30 1.56
C GLU A 30 -11.33 -10.20 0.61
N SER A 31 -10.60 -9.07 0.49
CA SER A 31 -10.99 -7.96 -0.39
C SER A 31 -10.56 -8.14 -1.85
N GLY A 32 -9.68 -9.11 -2.13
CA GLY A 32 -9.06 -9.28 -3.44
C GLY A 32 -8.18 -8.09 -3.85
N GLU A 33 -7.65 -7.35 -2.89
CA GLU A 33 -6.73 -6.23 -3.07
C GLU A 33 -5.29 -6.66 -2.78
N THR A 34 -4.31 -5.85 -3.16
CA THR A 34 -2.93 -6.10 -2.75
C THR A 34 -2.69 -5.61 -1.33
N ILE A 35 -1.74 -6.25 -0.63
CA ILE A 35 -1.23 -5.77 0.66
C ILE A 35 -0.79 -4.30 0.55
N ARG A 36 -0.16 -3.91 -0.57
CA ARG A 36 0.23 -2.52 -0.86
C ARG A 36 -0.95 -1.57 -0.74
N VAL A 37 -2.08 -1.86 -1.41
CA VAL A 37 -3.28 -1.00 -1.37
C VAL A 37 -3.85 -0.91 0.04
N ILE A 38 -3.92 -2.02 0.78
CA ILE A 38 -4.38 -2.01 2.18
C ILE A 38 -3.51 -1.11 3.04
N VAL A 39 -2.18 -1.26 2.94
CA VAL A 39 -1.23 -0.45 3.73
C VAL A 39 -1.32 1.01 3.34
N LEU A 40 -1.35 1.34 2.05
CA LEU A 40 -1.46 2.72 1.57
C LEU A 40 -2.75 3.40 2.03
N ARG A 41 -3.89 2.71 2.03
CA ARG A 41 -5.14 3.25 2.59
C ARG A 41 -5.07 3.44 4.10
N ALA A 42 -4.40 2.55 4.83
CA ALA A 42 -4.20 2.73 6.25
C ALA A 42 -3.32 3.96 6.56
N LEU A 43 -2.29 4.20 5.74
CA LEU A 43 -1.45 5.40 5.84
C LEU A 43 -2.23 6.68 5.51
N ASP A 44 -3.03 6.66 4.46
CA ASP A 44 -3.93 7.77 4.09
C ASP A 44 -4.93 8.08 5.21
N ALA A 45 -5.58 7.05 5.76
CA ALA A 45 -6.50 7.18 6.88
C ALA A 45 -5.82 7.68 8.17
N TYR A 46 -4.52 7.40 8.35
CA TYR A 46 -3.70 7.93 9.44
C TYR A 46 -3.30 9.41 9.21
N GLY A 47 -3.49 9.95 8.00
CA GLY A 47 -3.16 11.33 7.64
C GLY A 47 -1.82 11.49 6.91
N ILE A 48 -1.17 10.40 6.49
CA ILE A 48 -0.01 10.47 5.61
C ILE A 48 -0.49 10.67 4.18
N HIS A 49 0.07 11.67 3.48
CA HIS A 49 -0.30 11.94 2.09
C HIS A 49 0.03 10.74 1.19
N VAL A 50 -1.00 10.14 0.60
CA VAL A 50 -0.87 9.13 -0.45
C VAL A 50 -1.59 9.64 -1.70
N PRO A 51 -0.90 9.73 -2.86
CA PRO A 51 -1.55 10.11 -4.10
C PRO A 51 -2.71 9.17 -4.45
N LYS A 52 -3.85 9.70 -4.89
CA LYS A 52 -5.08 8.92 -5.12
C LYS A 52 -4.87 7.82 -6.16
N GLU A 53 -4.07 8.10 -7.18
CA GLU A 53 -3.63 7.17 -8.21
C GLU A 53 -2.86 5.97 -7.65
N ALA A 54 -2.21 6.12 -6.49
CA ALA A 54 -1.49 5.03 -5.82
C ALA A 54 -2.40 4.10 -5.02
N LEU A 55 -3.66 4.50 -4.73
CA LEU A 55 -4.65 3.72 -3.98
C LEU A 55 -5.41 2.69 -4.85
N VAL A 56 -4.96 2.49 -6.08
CA VAL A 56 -5.53 1.55 -7.05
C VAL A 56 -4.69 0.28 -7.10
N ASP A 57 -5.36 -0.88 -7.20
CA ASP A 57 -4.68 -2.14 -7.51
C ASP A 57 -4.23 -2.14 -8.97
N ARG A 58 -2.93 -1.98 -9.20
CA ARG A 58 -2.33 -1.97 -10.55
C ARG A 58 -2.55 -3.27 -11.32
N ARG A 59 -2.92 -4.38 -10.66
CA ARG A 59 -3.32 -5.63 -11.35
C ARG A 59 -4.67 -5.50 -12.06
N LYS A 60 -5.50 -4.56 -11.62
CA LYS A 60 -6.86 -4.33 -12.13
C LYS A 60 -6.95 -3.11 -13.06
N SER A 61 -5.85 -2.40 -13.27
CA SER A 61 -5.75 -1.35 -14.27
C SER A 61 -5.40 -1.97 -15.63
N PRO A 62 -6.09 -1.60 -16.73
CA PRO A 62 -5.77 -2.05 -18.08
C PRO A 62 -4.39 -1.58 -18.56
#